data_AF-A0A7X9EVK5-F1
#
_entry.id   AF-A0A7X9EVK5-F1
#
_cell.length_a   1.000
_cell.length_b   1.000
_cell.length_c   1.000
_cell.angle_alpha   90.00
_cell.angle_beta   90.00
_cell.angle_gamma   90.00
#
_symmetry.space_group_name_H-M   'P 1'
#
loop_
_entity.id
_entity.type
_entity.pdbx_description
1 polymer ?
#
loop_
_entity_poly.entity_id
_entity_poly.type
_entity_poly.pdbx_seq_one_letter_code
_entity_poly.pdbx_strand_id
1 'polypeptide(L)'
;RDLETRATAAKLSEPAPEKITPGFVSQEEIIRKYIPQFQSMEQSANSRLDQLLSAALHEYRSQKAAGTLDLAGLARKYLQAGTKLESGVDNQFYALLSAMENELIANDQPTAVIDLVKQDYLQAKAAKRAEMMAKARR
;
A
#
# COMPACT_ATOMS: atom_id res chain seq x y z
N ARG A 1 17.31 -77.05 -14.84
CA ARG A 1 16.52 -76.67 -16.03
C ARG A 1 15.22 -76.05 -15.54
N ASP A 2 15.23 -74.73 -15.32
CA ASP A 2 14.43 -73.75 -16.08
C ASP A 2 12.91 -74.06 -16.23
N LEU A 3 11.90 -73.23 -15.93
CA LEU A 3 11.71 -71.77 -15.72
C LEU A 3 10.35 -71.59 -14.99
N GLU A 4 10.22 -70.78 -13.94
CA GLU A 4 9.71 -69.38 -13.93
C GLU A 4 8.37 -69.08 -14.64
N THR A 5 7.32 -68.78 -13.85
CA THR A 5 6.30 -67.70 -14.07
C THR A 5 5.40 -67.62 -12.82
N ARG A 6 5.66 -66.77 -11.82
CA ARG A 6 5.24 -65.35 -11.62
C ARG A 6 3.73 -65.07 -11.81
N ALA A 7 3.04 -64.83 -10.68
CA ALA A 7 2.03 -63.77 -10.56
C ALA A 7 1.94 -63.34 -9.07
N THR A 8 2.61 -62.23 -8.78
CA THR A 8 2.70 -61.53 -7.50
C THR A 8 1.36 -60.93 -7.09
N ALA A 9 0.96 -61.18 -5.84
CA ALA A 9 -0.07 -60.44 -5.13
C ALA A 9 0.36 -58.96 -5.00
N ALA A 10 -0.43 -58.07 -5.60
CA ALA A 10 -0.27 -56.63 -5.47
C ALA A 10 -0.58 -56.22 -4.02
N LYS A 11 0.48 -55.87 -3.29
CA LYS A 11 0.44 -55.26 -1.97
C LYS A 11 -0.03 -53.81 -2.17
N LEU A 12 -1.21 -53.47 -1.67
CA LEU A 12 -1.65 -52.09 -1.48
C LEU A 12 -0.66 -51.40 -0.56
N SER A 13 0.23 -50.59 -1.13
CA SER A 13 1.04 -49.63 -0.40
C SER A 13 0.19 -48.41 -0.10
N GLU A 14 -0.10 -48.21 1.19
CA GLU A 14 -0.58 -46.95 1.75
C GLU A 14 0.34 -45.79 1.30
N PRO A 15 -0.22 -44.64 0.89
CA PRO A 15 0.62 -43.48 0.61
C PRO A 15 1.30 -43.03 1.92
N ALA A 16 2.63 -42.96 1.89
CA ALA A 16 3.42 -42.39 2.97
C ALA A 16 2.92 -40.97 3.30
N PRO A 17 2.97 -40.54 4.57
CA PRO A 17 2.56 -39.19 4.93
C PRO A 17 3.46 -38.19 4.18
N GLU A 18 2.86 -37.43 3.28
CA GLU A 18 3.48 -36.25 2.68
C GLU A 18 4.00 -35.38 3.83
N LYS A 19 5.32 -35.24 3.91
CA LYS A 19 5.93 -34.19 4.73
C LYS A 19 5.42 -32.88 4.18
N ILE A 20 4.52 -32.23 4.91
CA ILE A 20 4.15 -30.84 4.67
C ILE A 20 5.41 -30.02 4.93
N THR A 21 6.21 -29.79 3.89
CA THR A 21 7.19 -28.70 3.88
C THR A 21 6.42 -27.40 4.08
N PRO A 22 6.84 -26.50 5.00
CA PRO A 22 6.24 -25.18 5.09
C PRO A 22 6.29 -24.55 3.70
N GLY A 23 5.13 -24.20 3.15
CA GLY A 23 5.03 -23.70 1.79
C GLY A 23 5.84 -22.41 1.67
N PHE A 24 6.91 -22.43 0.88
CA PHE A 24 7.62 -21.22 0.49
C PHE A 24 6.63 -20.33 -0.26
N VAL A 25 6.30 -19.16 0.31
CA VAL A 25 5.45 -18.18 -0.38
C VAL A 25 6.31 -17.47 -1.42
N SER A 26 5.86 -17.47 -2.67
CA SER A 26 6.59 -16.81 -3.76
C SER A 26 6.57 -15.29 -3.63
N GLN A 27 7.54 -14.61 -4.24
CA GLN A 27 7.58 -13.15 -4.31
C GLN A 27 6.27 -12.55 -4.85
N GLU A 28 5.68 -13.15 -5.90
CA GLU A 28 4.44 -12.70 -6.52
C GLU A 28 3.24 -12.79 -5.57
N GLU A 29 3.14 -13.86 -4.78
CA GLU A 29 2.08 -14.01 -3.78
C GLU A 29 2.18 -12.96 -2.67
N ILE A 30 3.40 -12.68 -2.21
CA ILE A 30 3.66 -11.61 -1.24
C ILE A 30 3.27 -10.26 -1.86
N ILE A 31 3.71 -9.95 -3.09
CA ILE A 31 3.33 -8.72 -3.79
C ILE A 31 1.80 -8.57 -3.88
N ARG A 32 1.08 -9.62 -4.30
CA ARG A 32 -0.39 -9.62 -4.41
C ARG A 32 -1.10 -9.37 -3.09
N LYS A 33 -0.50 -9.78 -1.96
CA LYS A 33 -1.02 -9.52 -0.62
C LYS A 33 -0.93 -8.04 -0.25
N TYR A 34 0.13 -7.34 -0.63
CA TYR A 34 0.40 -5.96 -0.19
C TYR A 34 -0.15 -4.89 -1.15
N ILE A 35 -0.20 -5.13 -2.47
CA ILE A 35 -0.69 -4.15 -3.45
C ILE A 35 -2.07 -3.55 -3.08
N PRO A 36 -3.11 -4.35 -2.75
CA PRO A 36 -4.43 -3.80 -2.44
C PRO A 36 -4.42 -2.89 -1.19
N GLN A 37 -3.50 -3.14 -0.25
CA GLN A 37 -3.36 -2.35 0.97
C GLN A 37 -2.76 -0.97 0.66
N PHE A 38 -1.71 -0.91 -0.19
CA PHE A 38 -1.17 0.35 -0.68
C PHE A 38 -2.21 1.16 -1.46
N GLN A 39 -2.96 0.50 -2.35
CA GLN A 39 -4.03 1.14 -3.13
C GLN A 39 -5.14 1.71 -2.24
N SER A 40 -5.57 0.96 -1.22
CA SER A 40 -6.59 1.43 -0.27
C SER A 40 -6.11 2.64 0.55
N MET A 41 -4.84 2.63 0.96
CA MET A 41 -4.21 3.75 1.65
C MET A 41 -4.17 5.00 0.76
N GLU A 42 -3.75 4.85 -0.50
CA GLU A 42 -3.69 5.95 -1.47
C GLU A 42 -5.08 6.55 -1.73
N GLN A 43 -6.09 5.72 -1.97
CA GLN A 43 -7.48 6.17 -2.19
C GLN A 43 -8.01 6.94 -0.97
N SER A 44 -7.73 6.44 0.22
CA SER A 44 -8.12 7.10 1.47
C SER A 44 -7.43 8.45 1.66
N ALA A 45 -6.14 8.54 1.33
CA ALA A 45 -5.38 9.78 1.37
C ALA A 45 -5.93 10.81 0.38
N ASN A 46 -6.19 10.39 -0.86
CA ASN A 46 -6.75 11.24 -1.92
C ASN A 46 -8.13 11.79 -1.54
N SER A 47 -9.01 10.94 -1.01
CA SER A 47 -10.34 11.38 -0.55
C SER A 47 -10.25 12.44 0.55
N ARG A 48 -9.36 12.24 1.54
CA ARG A 48 -9.16 13.20 2.63
C ARG A 48 -8.55 14.52 2.14
N LEU A 49 -7.66 14.48 1.15
CA LEU A 49 -7.11 15.70 0.52
C LEU A 49 -8.20 16.50 -0.20
N ASP A 50 -9.06 15.83 -0.98
CA ASP A 50 -10.17 16.48 -1.68
C ASP A 50 -11.19 17.09 -0.68
N GLN A 51 -11.43 16.43 0.45
CA GLN A 51 -12.23 16.98 1.56
C GLN A 51 -11.61 18.24 2.16
N LEU A 52 -10.30 18.22 2.44
CA LEU A 52 -9.59 19.40 2.99
C LEU A 52 -9.66 20.58 2.04
N LEU A 53 -9.44 20.37 0.74
CA LEU A 53 -9.56 21.43 -0.27
C LEU A 53 -10.98 21.97 -0.37
N SER A 54 -11.98 21.08 -0.39
CA SER A 54 -13.38 21.48 -0.46
C SER A 54 -13.79 22.34 0.74
N ALA A 55 -13.35 21.95 1.94
CA ALA A 55 -13.57 22.71 3.16
C ALA A 55 -12.87 24.09 3.11
N ALA A 56 -11.61 24.12 2.63
CA ALA A 56 -10.85 25.37 2.50
C ALA A 56 -11.53 26.36 1.56
N LEU A 57 -12.00 25.90 0.39
CA LEU A 57 -12.70 26.74 -0.58
C LEU A 57 -14.04 27.23 -0.04
N HIS A 58 -14.78 26.38 0.67
CA HIS A 58 -16.05 26.77 1.28
C HIS A 58 -15.84 27.86 2.34
N GLU A 59 -14.90 27.67 3.26
CA GLU A 59 -14.61 28.62 4.34
C GLU A 59 -14.06 29.94 3.78
N TYR A 60 -13.18 29.90 2.77
CA TYR A 60 -12.72 31.09 2.05
C TYR A 60 -13.89 31.91 1.50
N ARG A 61 -14.81 31.27 0.77
CA ARG A 61 -15.97 31.94 0.16
C ARG A 61 -16.90 32.53 1.21
N SER A 62 -17.16 31.78 2.28
CA SER A 62 -18.01 32.22 3.40
C SER A 62 -17.44 33.44 4.11
N GLN A 63 -16.17 33.39 4.54
CA GLN A 63 -15.54 34.51 5.24
C GLN A 63 -15.37 35.73 4.34
N LYS A 64 -15.09 35.53 3.05
CA LYS A 64 -15.02 36.62 2.06
C LYS A 64 -16.35 37.33 1.92
N ALA A 65 -17.45 36.59 1.80
CA ALA A 65 -18.80 37.17 1.69
C ALA A 65 -19.22 37.91 2.97
N ALA A 66 -18.77 37.44 4.14
CA ALA A 66 -19.04 38.06 5.43
C ALA A 66 -18.10 39.24 5.78
N GLY A 67 -17.07 39.53 4.97
CA GLY A 67 -16.07 40.57 5.27
C GLY A 67 -15.13 40.22 6.44
N THR A 68 -15.03 38.95 6.82
CA THR A 68 -14.27 38.45 7.97
C THR A 68 -13.06 37.62 7.58
N LEU A 69 -12.65 37.67 6.30
CA LEU A 69 -11.58 36.84 5.74
C LEU A 69 -10.23 37.14 6.40
N ASP A 70 -9.74 36.18 7.19
CA ASP A 70 -8.33 36.06 7.56
C ASP A 70 -7.65 35.07 6.61
N LEU A 71 -7.15 35.59 5.49
CA LEU A 71 -6.50 34.77 4.47
C LEU A 71 -5.28 34.01 5.03
N ALA A 72 -4.50 34.65 5.90
CA ALA A 72 -3.29 34.05 6.45
C ALA A 72 -3.63 32.96 7.47
N GLY A 73 -4.63 33.18 8.33
CA GLY A 73 -5.14 32.18 9.26
C GLY A 73 -5.72 30.97 8.55
N LEU A 74 -6.52 31.19 7.50
CA LEU A 74 -7.09 30.12 6.70
C LEU A 74 -6.01 29.29 6.00
N ALA A 75 -5.01 29.94 5.39
CA ALA A 75 -3.90 29.25 4.76
C ALA A 75 -3.10 28.42 5.77
N ARG A 76 -2.77 28.98 6.94
CA ARG A 76 -2.07 28.24 8.01
C ARG A 76 -2.85 27.01 8.48
N LYS A 77 -4.16 27.16 8.71
CA LYS A 77 -5.04 26.08 9.15
C LYS A 77 -5.00 24.89 8.20
N TYR A 78 -5.20 25.14 6.90
CA TYR A 78 -5.26 24.06 5.91
C TYR A 78 -3.89 23.50 5.54
N LEU A 79 -2.83 24.31 5.61
CA LEU A 79 -1.46 23.80 5.48
C LEU A 79 -1.13 22.81 6.61
N GLN A 80 -1.44 23.16 7.86
CA GLN A 80 -1.22 22.28 9.00
C GLN A 80 -2.02 20.98 8.89
N ALA A 81 -3.30 21.07 8.49
CA ALA A 81 -4.14 19.90 8.27
C ALA A 81 -3.58 18.98 7.18
N GLY A 82 -3.13 19.55 6.05
CA GLY A 82 -2.47 18.81 4.97
C GLY A 82 -1.18 18.12 5.42
N THR A 83 -0.29 18.83 6.11
CA THR A 83 0.96 18.26 6.65
C THR A 83 0.69 17.12 7.63
N LYS A 84 -0.31 17.27 8.51
CA LYS A 84 -0.68 16.22 9.47
C LYS A 84 -1.22 14.97 8.76
N LEU A 85 -2.09 15.16 7.75
CA LEU A 85 -2.59 14.05 6.94
C LEU A 85 -1.44 13.32 6.25
N GLU A 86 -0.54 14.08 5.61
CA GLU A 86 0.59 13.54 4.87
C GLU A 86 1.53 12.73 5.78
N SER A 87 1.89 13.25 6.95
CA SER A 87 2.71 12.53 7.91
C SER A 87 2.04 11.23 8.39
N GLY A 88 0.72 11.23 8.56
CA GLY A 88 -0.03 10.03 8.90
C GLY A 88 0.03 8.97 7.79
N VAL A 89 -0.07 9.40 6.53
CA VAL A 89 0.03 8.51 5.36
C VAL A 89 1.46 7.98 5.20
N ASP A 90 2.48 8.82 5.38
CA ASP A 90 3.89 8.39 5.36
C ASP A 90 4.14 7.29 6.40
N ASN A 91 3.67 7.47 7.63
CA ASN A 91 3.85 6.49 8.69
C ASN A 91 3.17 5.15 8.34
N GLN A 92 1.95 5.19 7.79
CA GLN A 92 1.24 3.98 7.35
C GLN A 92 1.96 3.30 6.19
N PHE A 93 2.40 4.06 5.20
CA PHE A 93 3.13 3.57 4.05
C PHE A 93 4.41 2.83 4.46
N TYR A 94 5.26 3.47 5.27
CA TYR A 94 6.53 2.87 5.68
C TYR A 94 6.35 1.68 6.62
N ALA A 95 5.31 1.67 7.46
CA ALA A 95 4.97 0.49 8.25
C ALA A 95 4.57 -0.70 7.35
N LEU A 96 3.76 -0.44 6.32
CA LEU A 96 3.32 -1.47 5.38
C LEU A 96 4.46 -1.97 4.48
N LEU A 97 5.33 -1.05 4.03
CA LEU A 97 6.52 -1.37 3.26
C LEU A 97 7.49 -2.24 4.06
N SER A 98 7.72 -1.91 5.33
CA SER A 98 8.56 -2.72 6.23
C SER A 98 7.95 -4.10 6.49
N ALA A 99 6.62 -4.21 6.63
CA ALA A 99 5.95 -5.50 6.75
C ALA A 99 6.14 -6.37 5.50
N MET A 100 6.00 -5.78 4.31
CA MET A 100 6.28 -6.46 3.04
C MET A 100 7.73 -6.93 2.93
N GLU A 101 8.69 -6.07 3.27
CA GLU A 101 10.12 -6.40 3.25
C GLU A 101 10.45 -7.56 4.20
N ASN A 102 9.93 -7.52 5.43
CA ASN A 102 10.14 -8.58 6.41
C ASN A 102 9.56 -9.92 5.94
N GLU A 103 8.40 -9.91 5.27
CA GLU A 103 7.78 -11.12 4.73
C GLU A 103 8.55 -11.69 3.54
N LEU A 104 9.11 -10.84 2.68
CA LEU A 104 10.02 -11.27 1.61
C LEU A 104 11.28 -11.95 2.19
N ILE A 105 11.92 -11.32 3.18
CA ILE A 105 13.11 -11.86 3.84
C ILE A 105 12.79 -13.20 4.52
N ALA A 106 11.66 -13.30 5.23
CA ALA A 106 11.26 -14.51 5.92
C ALA A 106 10.95 -15.70 4.99
N ASN A 107 10.73 -15.45 3.69
CA ASN A 107 10.46 -16.46 2.66
C ASN A 107 11.61 -16.60 1.65
N ASP A 108 12.80 -16.11 1.98
CA ASP A 108 14.00 -16.14 1.13
C ASP A 108 13.77 -15.52 -0.27
N GLN A 109 12.90 -14.50 -0.35
CA GLN A 109 12.56 -13.82 -1.60
C GLN A 109 13.40 -12.54 -1.82
N PRO A 110 13.66 -12.13 -3.08
CA PRO A 110 14.35 -10.88 -3.38
C PRO A 110 13.56 -9.64 -2.93
N THR A 111 14.26 -8.64 -2.39
CA THR A 111 13.66 -7.40 -1.86
C THR A 111 13.72 -6.20 -2.81
N ALA A 112 14.26 -6.34 -4.03
CA ALA A 112 14.38 -5.23 -4.99
C ALA A 112 13.05 -4.51 -5.31
N VAL A 113 11.92 -5.23 -5.17
CA VAL A 113 10.57 -4.65 -5.33
C VAL A 113 10.26 -3.56 -4.29
N ILE A 114 10.88 -3.60 -3.10
CA ILE A 114 10.68 -2.60 -2.04
C ILE A 114 11.10 -1.20 -2.49
N ASP A 115 12.23 -1.10 -3.20
CA ASP A 115 12.71 0.17 -3.74
C ASP A 115 11.78 0.72 -4.83
N LEU A 116 11.23 -0.16 -5.68
CA LEU A 116 10.26 0.22 -6.70
C LEU A 116 8.98 0.78 -6.08
N VAL A 117 8.40 0.06 -5.11
CA VAL A 117 7.19 0.50 -4.39
C VAL A 117 7.43 1.83 -3.68
N LYS A 118 8.61 2.03 -3.08
CA LYS A 118 9.00 3.29 -2.45
C LYS A 118 9.11 4.43 -3.47
N GLN A 119 9.72 4.19 -4.63
CA GLN A 119 9.82 5.20 -5.67
C GLN A 119 8.44 5.61 -6.20
N ASP A 120 7.58 4.64 -6.48
CA ASP A 120 6.21 4.88 -6.96
C ASP A 120 5.42 5.74 -5.96
N TYR A 121 5.54 5.43 -4.67
CA TYR A 121 4.92 6.23 -3.60
C TYR A 121 5.42 7.68 -3.59
N LEU A 122 6.73 7.89 -3.66
CA LEU A 122 7.32 9.23 -3.65
C LEU A 122 6.90 10.05 -4.88
N GLN A 123 6.81 9.40 -6.05
CA GLN A 123 6.34 10.03 -7.28
C GLN A 123 4.86 10.40 -7.18
N ALA A 124 3.99 9.48 -6.74
CA ALA A 124 2.57 9.73 -6.52
C ALA A 124 2.34 10.87 -5.54
N LYS A 125 3.08 10.88 -4.43
CA LYS A 125 3.07 11.95 -3.42
C LYS A 125 3.45 13.31 -4.02
N ALA A 126 4.52 13.37 -4.81
CA ALA A 126 4.95 14.60 -5.47
C ALA A 126 3.91 15.11 -6.48
N ALA A 127 3.39 14.21 -7.33
CA ALA A 127 2.36 14.53 -8.31
C ALA A 127 1.09 15.07 -7.63
N LYS A 128 0.65 14.43 -6.54
CA LYS A 128 -0.54 14.86 -5.81
C LYS A 128 -0.37 16.25 -5.20
N ARG A 129 0.79 16.57 -4.61
CA ARG A 129 1.07 17.92 -4.10
C ARG A 129 0.98 18.97 -5.19
N ALA A 130 1.56 18.69 -6.37
CA ALA A 130 1.50 19.60 -7.51
C ALA A 130 0.05 19.82 -7.98
N GLU A 131 -0.75 18.75 -8.07
CA GLU A 131 -2.18 18.80 -8.40
C GLU A 131 -2.96 19.70 -7.41
N MET A 132 -2.76 19.50 -6.10
CA MET A 132 -3.46 20.26 -5.07
C MET A 132 -3.10 21.74 -5.10
N MET A 133 -1.83 22.08 -5.31
CA MET A 133 -1.40 23.48 -5.46
C MET A 133 -1.99 24.13 -6.72
N ALA A 134 -2.11 23.38 -7.82
CA ALA A 134 -2.73 23.89 -9.03
C ALA A 134 -4.23 24.14 -8.83
N LYS A 135 -4.94 23.24 -8.13
CA LYS A 135 -6.36 23.41 -7.79
C LYS A 135 -6.61 24.62 -6.88
N ALA A 136 -5.72 24.88 -5.92
CA ALA A 136 -5.86 25.99 -4.99
C ALA A 136 -5.66 27.39 -5.62
N ARG A 137 -5.03 27.46 -6.81
CA ARG A 137 -4.80 28.72 -7.54
C ARG A 137 -5.95 29.11 -8.48
N ARG A 138 -6.92 28.22 -8.70
CA ARG A 138 -8.08 28.44 -9.58
C ARG A 138 -9.25 29.00 -8.79
#